data_AF-A0A7X8KNR7-F1
#
_entry.id   AF-A0A7X8KNR7-F1
#
_cell.length_a   1.000
_cell.length_b   1.000
_cell.length_c   1.000
_cell.angle_alpha   90.00
_cell.angle_beta   90.00
_cell.angle_gamma   90.00
#
_symmetry.space_group_name_H-M   'P 1'
#
loop_
_entity.id
_entity.type
_entity.pdbx_description
1 polymer ?
#
loop_
_entity_poly.entity_id
_entity_poly.type
_entity_poly.pdbx_seq_one_letter_code
_entity_poly.pdbx_strand_id
1 'polypeptide(L)'
;MKKSIVFLILIALLGICLTGCGKPKTAITPEQFVSITEAKGFILVDKTEIADGQADAIWVAVSPKKTFQIEFFDLLSEKQAKAAYAENVATFESMKGSASTTSSAEIKNYSIKTVVSNGLYMYECRVDDTIIYVVSDSAYKGEIEEIIAELGY
;
A
#
# COMPACT_ATOMS: atom_id res chain seq x y z
N MET A 1 33.24 1.11 -42.83
CA MET A 1 32.80 1.98 -41.71
C MET A 1 31.31 1.76 -41.41
N LYS A 2 30.91 0.60 -40.88
CA LYS A 2 29.49 0.33 -40.48
C LYS A 2 29.33 -0.58 -39.25
N LYS A 3 30.43 -1.13 -38.72
CA LYS A 3 30.39 -2.08 -37.58
C LYS A 3 30.68 -1.42 -36.22
N SER A 4 31.31 -0.25 -36.21
CA SER A 4 31.71 0.45 -34.98
C SER A 4 30.61 1.33 -34.37
N ILE A 5 29.55 1.66 -35.13
CA ILE A 5 28.43 2.48 -34.64
C ILE A 5 27.40 1.62 -33.87
N VAL A 6 27.26 0.35 -34.23
CA VAL A 6 26.30 -0.57 -33.58
C VAL A 6 26.72 -0.89 -32.14
N PHE A 7 28.02 -0.89 -31.84
CA PHE A 7 28.52 -1.16 -30.48
C PHE A 7 28.35 0.02 -29.51
N LEU A 8 28.29 1.25 -30.02
CA LEU A 8 28.07 2.46 -29.22
C LEU A 8 26.59 2.66 -28.85
N ILE A 9 25.67 2.12 -29.64
CA ILE A 9 24.24 2.14 -29.34
C ILE A 9 23.89 1.09 -28.27
N LEU A 10 24.63 -0.02 -28.19
CA LEU A 10 24.40 -1.05 -27.18
C LEU A 10 24.83 -0.60 -25.76
N ILE A 11 25.84 0.29 -25.66
CA ILE A 11 26.31 0.84 -24.38
C ILE A 11 25.39 1.97 -23.88
N ALA A 12 24.75 2.71 -24.80
CA ALA A 12 23.77 3.74 -24.44
C ALA A 12 22.46 3.18 -23.85
N LEU A 13 22.12 1.91 -24.13
CA LEU A 13 20.98 1.22 -23.51
C LEU A 13 21.28 0.59 -22.15
N LEU A 14 22.56 0.52 -21.73
CA LEU A 14 22.95 0.04 -20.39
C LEU A 14 23.05 1.16 -19.34
N GLY A 15 22.70 2.40 -19.70
CA GLY A 15 22.92 3.59 -18.86
C GLY A 15 21.80 3.96 -17.87
N ILE A 16 20.74 3.17 -17.72
CA ILE A 16 19.62 3.50 -16.82
C ILE A 16 19.30 2.32 -15.89
N CYS A 17 20.20 2.00 -14.96
CA CYS A 17 19.86 1.13 -13.82
C CYS A 17 20.61 1.54 -12.53
N LEU A 18 21.01 2.81 -12.38
CA LEU A 18 21.69 3.32 -11.19
C LEU A 18 21.09 4.62 -10.65
N THR A 19 19.76 4.68 -10.49
CA THR A 19 19.15 5.55 -9.47
C THR A 19 18.29 4.71 -8.53
N GLY A 20 18.96 3.92 -7.69
CA GLY A 20 18.35 3.23 -6.54
C GLY A 20 17.83 4.19 -5.45
N CYS A 21 17.46 5.41 -5.81
CA CYS A 21 16.80 6.37 -4.93
C CYS A 21 15.34 6.45 -5.38
N GLY A 22 14.50 5.54 -4.87
CA GLY A 22 13.05 5.61 -5.09
C GLY A 22 12.53 7.02 -4.80
N LYS A 23 11.52 7.45 -5.55
CA LYS A 23 10.88 8.76 -5.34
C LYS A 23 9.98 8.70 -4.12
N PRO A 24 9.82 9.79 -3.35
CA PRO A 24 8.81 9.83 -2.32
C PRO A 24 7.42 9.64 -2.94
N LYS A 25 6.47 9.12 -2.17
CA LYS A 25 5.05 9.09 -2.53
C LYS A 25 4.37 10.34 -1.96
N THR A 26 3.26 10.74 -2.56
CA THR A 26 2.38 11.77 -2.00
C THR A 26 1.21 11.05 -1.35
N ALA A 27 1.02 11.25 -0.05
CA ALA A 27 -0.15 10.73 0.65
C ALA A 27 -1.44 11.31 0.05
N ILE A 28 -2.49 10.48 -0.03
CA ILE A 28 -3.82 10.96 -0.40
C ILE A 28 -4.52 11.53 0.82
N THR A 29 -5.37 12.52 0.59
CA THR A 29 -6.30 13.05 1.60
C THR A 29 -7.47 12.09 1.85
N PRO A 30 -8.15 12.19 3.00
CA PRO A 30 -9.39 11.44 3.26
C PRO A 30 -10.43 11.63 2.14
N GLU A 31 -10.59 12.85 1.62
CA GLU A 31 -11.56 13.14 0.56
C GLU A 31 -11.18 12.44 -0.77
N GLN A 32 -9.89 12.35 -1.08
CA GLN A 32 -9.41 11.61 -2.25
C GLN A 32 -9.66 10.10 -2.09
N PHE A 33 -9.40 9.54 -0.90
CA PHE A 33 -9.72 8.14 -0.62
C PHE A 33 -11.20 7.86 -0.84
N VAL A 34 -12.08 8.67 -0.23
CA VAL A 34 -13.55 8.58 -0.37
C VAL A 34 -13.95 8.69 -1.84
N SER A 35 -13.47 9.72 -2.55
CA SER A 35 -13.87 9.97 -3.94
C SER A 35 -13.46 8.83 -4.89
N ILE A 36 -12.23 8.32 -4.76
CA ILE A 36 -11.73 7.24 -5.61
C ILE A 36 -12.50 5.94 -5.35
N THR A 37 -12.70 5.58 -4.08
CA THR A 37 -13.37 4.33 -3.71
C THR A 37 -14.88 4.36 -3.99
N GLU A 38 -15.55 5.48 -3.75
CA GLU A 38 -16.96 5.69 -4.11
C GLU A 38 -17.18 5.60 -5.63
N ALA A 39 -16.29 6.20 -6.43
CA ALA A 39 -16.34 6.10 -7.90
C ALA A 39 -16.21 4.65 -8.41
N LYS A 40 -15.67 3.75 -7.59
CA LYS A 40 -15.55 2.31 -7.86
C LYS A 40 -16.70 1.49 -7.26
N GLY A 41 -17.68 2.15 -6.66
CA GLY A 41 -18.88 1.53 -6.09
C GLY A 41 -18.65 0.87 -4.72
N PHE A 42 -17.55 1.21 -4.03
CA PHE A 42 -17.33 0.73 -2.67
C PHE A 42 -18.37 1.35 -1.72
N ILE A 43 -18.74 0.58 -0.70
CA ILE A 43 -19.59 1.06 0.39
C ILE A 43 -18.65 1.64 1.45
N LEU A 44 -18.78 2.94 1.70
CA LEU A 44 -17.92 3.64 2.65
C LEU A 44 -18.54 3.71 4.04
N VAL A 45 -17.69 3.51 5.04
CA VAL A 45 -18.04 3.65 6.46
C VAL A 45 -17.02 4.56 7.11
N ASP A 46 -17.49 5.71 7.60
CA ASP A 46 -16.69 6.58 8.46
C ASP A 46 -16.54 5.94 9.84
N LYS A 47 -15.30 5.85 10.31
CA LYS A 47 -14.93 5.30 11.61
C LYS A 47 -14.15 6.31 12.45
N THR A 48 -14.04 7.57 12.03
CA THR A 48 -13.23 8.59 12.71
C THR A 48 -13.59 8.74 14.20
N GLU A 49 -14.87 8.61 14.56
CA GLU A 49 -15.32 8.68 15.96
C GLU A 49 -14.69 7.63 16.88
N ILE A 50 -14.29 6.45 16.35
CA ILE A 50 -13.66 5.39 17.16
C ILE A 50 -12.20 5.67 17.47
N ALA A 51 -11.60 6.64 16.78
CA ALA A 51 -10.19 7.01 16.98
C ALA A 51 -9.94 7.69 18.32
N ASP A 52 -10.99 8.17 19.01
CA ASP A 52 -10.88 8.92 20.28
C ASP A 52 -9.83 10.04 20.22
N GLY A 53 -9.82 10.76 19.09
CA GLY A 53 -8.86 11.84 18.84
C GLY A 53 -7.44 11.39 18.55
N GLN A 54 -7.20 10.14 18.15
CA GLN A 54 -5.88 9.62 17.73
C GLN A 54 -5.65 9.64 16.21
N ALA A 55 -6.69 9.97 15.43
CA ALA A 55 -6.65 10.08 13.98
C ALA A 55 -7.54 11.25 13.53
N ASP A 56 -7.16 11.92 12.45
CA ASP A 56 -7.97 12.96 11.79
C ASP A 56 -9.07 12.32 10.94
N ALA A 57 -8.81 11.14 10.36
CA ALA A 57 -9.82 10.35 9.67
C ALA A 57 -9.54 8.84 9.75
N ILE A 58 -10.61 8.05 9.85
CA ILE A 58 -10.57 6.61 9.61
C ILE A 58 -11.72 6.23 8.69
N TRP A 59 -11.40 5.63 7.54
CA TRP A 59 -12.40 5.19 6.56
C TRP A 59 -12.24 3.72 6.26
N VAL A 60 -13.37 3.02 6.17
CA VAL A 60 -13.43 1.63 5.70
C VAL A 60 -14.20 1.60 4.39
N ALA A 61 -13.53 1.22 3.32
CA ALA A 61 -14.13 0.98 2.02
C ALA A 61 -14.39 -0.52 1.83
N VAL A 62 -15.66 -0.93 1.88
CA VAL A 62 -16.08 -2.32 1.67
C VAL A 62 -16.37 -2.53 0.19
N SER A 63 -15.81 -3.60 -0.41
CA SER A 63 -15.99 -3.89 -1.83
C SER A 63 -17.48 -4.03 -2.20
N PRO A 64 -17.89 -3.76 -3.46
CA PRO A 64 -19.29 -3.83 -3.87
C PRO A 64 -19.93 -5.21 -3.59
N LYS A 65 -19.14 -6.28 -3.71
CA LYS A 65 -19.56 -7.66 -3.44
C LYS A 65 -19.43 -8.07 -1.96
N LYS A 66 -18.95 -7.17 -1.09
CA LYS A 66 -18.71 -7.39 0.34
C LYS A 66 -17.74 -8.54 0.61
N THR A 67 -16.75 -8.70 -0.25
CA THR A 67 -15.75 -9.79 -0.21
C THR A 67 -14.46 -9.38 0.49
N PHE A 68 -14.13 -8.10 0.48
CA PHE A 68 -12.97 -7.53 1.14
C PHE A 68 -13.24 -6.09 1.54
N GLN A 69 -12.37 -5.54 2.38
CA GLN A 69 -12.37 -4.14 2.74
C GLN A 69 -10.96 -3.56 2.68
N ILE A 70 -10.89 -2.26 2.49
CA ILE A 70 -9.66 -1.47 2.55
C ILE A 70 -9.85 -0.42 3.62
N GLU A 71 -8.94 -0.38 4.58
CA GLU A 71 -8.96 0.58 5.68
C GLU A 71 -7.94 1.67 5.39
N PHE A 72 -8.37 2.92 5.52
CA PHE A 72 -7.54 4.10 5.40
C PHE A 72 -7.51 4.84 6.74
N PHE A 73 -6.31 5.20 7.15
CA PHE A 73 -6.06 5.96 8.37
C PHE A 73 -5.29 7.22 8.00
N ASP A 74 -5.76 8.37 8.46
CA ASP A 74 -5.06 9.65 8.46
C ASP A 74 -4.74 10.00 9.91
N LEU A 75 -3.50 9.77 10.33
CA LEU A 75 -3.08 9.85 11.74
C LEU A 75 -2.47 11.22 12.03
N LEU A 76 -2.49 11.64 13.29
CA LEU A 76 -2.03 13.00 13.65
C LEU A 76 -0.51 13.24 13.44
N SER A 77 0.27 12.19 13.17
CA SER A 77 1.71 12.32 12.95
C SER A 77 2.35 11.11 12.27
N GLU A 78 3.45 11.35 11.55
CA GLU A 78 4.30 10.30 10.96
C GLU A 78 4.83 9.32 12.02
N LYS A 79 5.06 9.80 13.26
CA LYS A 79 5.51 8.94 14.36
C LYS A 79 4.44 7.92 14.74
N GLN A 80 3.17 8.34 14.85
CA GLN A 80 2.06 7.42 15.12
C GLN A 80 1.89 6.43 13.97
N ALA A 81 1.96 6.90 12.72
CA ALA A 81 1.86 6.02 11.56
C ALA A 81 2.97 4.97 11.49
N LYS A 82 4.21 5.33 11.84
CA LYS A 82 5.32 4.36 11.95
C LYS A 82 5.08 3.32 13.05
N ALA A 83 4.51 3.73 14.18
CA ALA A 83 4.21 2.83 15.28
C ALA A 83 3.07 1.85 14.91
N ALA A 84 1.97 2.37 14.35
CA ALA A 84 0.86 1.56 13.87
C ALA A 84 1.31 0.57 12.78
N TYR A 85 2.11 1.03 11.82
CA TYR A 85 2.71 0.15 10.81
C TYR A 85 3.52 -1.00 11.41
N ALA A 86 4.37 -0.72 12.41
CA ALA A 86 5.15 -1.76 13.05
C ALA A 86 4.27 -2.79 13.80
N GLU A 87 3.19 -2.32 14.45
CA GLU A 87 2.23 -3.18 15.15
C GLU A 87 1.42 -4.06 14.19
N ASN A 88 0.94 -3.49 13.09
CA ASN A 88 0.23 -4.21 12.03
C ASN A 88 1.14 -5.25 11.37
N VAL A 89 2.39 -4.89 11.06
CA VAL A 89 3.39 -5.85 10.55
C VAL A 89 3.62 -7.00 11.54
N ALA A 90 3.72 -6.72 12.85
CA ALA A 90 3.84 -7.77 13.85
C ALA A 90 2.60 -8.69 13.87
N THR A 91 1.42 -8.12 13.66
CA THR A 91 0.17 -8.87 13.52
C THR A 91 0.20 -9.77 12.28
N PHE A 92 0.67 -9.29 11.13
CA PHE A 92 0.86 -10.10 9.93
C PHE A 92 1.79 -11.29 10.16
N GLU A 93 2.91 -11.07 10.86
CA GLU A 93 3.85 -12.14 11.20
C GLU A 93 3.22 -13.18 12.13
N SER A 94 2.34 -12.77 13.05
CA SER A 94 1.61 -13.69 13.94
C SER A 94 0.56 -14.55 13.21
N MET A 95 -0.01 -14.06 12.11
CA MET A 95 -0.99 -14.78 11.28
C MET A 95 -0.31 -15.71 10.26
N LYS A 96 1.00 -15.61 10.10
CA LYS A 96 1.77 -16.32 9.06
C LYS A 96 1.90 -17.81 9.37
N GLY A 97 1.61 -18.64 8.38
CA GLY A 97 1.86 -20.07 8.40
C GLY A 97 3.29 -20.43 8.02
N SER A 98 3.58 -21.73 7.99
CA SER A 98 4.88 -22.26 7.58
C SER A 98 5.22 -21.94 6.12
N ALA A 99 4.24 -22.01 5.23
CA ALA A 99 4.36 -21.55 3.84
C ALA A 99 3.88 -20.10 3.72
N SER A 100 4.75 -19.22 3.25
CA SER A 100 4.43 -17.81 3.07
C SER A 100 5.27 -17.17 1.98
N THR A 101 4.72 -16.13 1.35
CA THR A 101 5.46 -15.18 0.51
C THR A 101 5.40 -13.82 1.17
N THR A 102 6.55 -13.17 1.34
CA THR A 102 6.65 -11.85 1.95
C THR A 102 7.45 -10.92 1.07
N SER A 103 6.98 -9.70 0.90
CA SER A 103 7.74 -8.59 0.32
C SER A 103 7.68 -7.39 1.25
N SER A 104 8.73 -6.57 1.21
CA SER A 104 8.78 -5.32 1.94
C SER A 104 9.61 -4.28 1.19
N ALA A 105 9.24 -3.02 1.32
CA ALA A 105 10.01 -1.88 0.83
C ALA A 105 9.99 -0.76 1.86
N GLU A 106 11.11 -0.05 1.99
CA GLU A 106 11.21 1.18 2.78
C GLU A 106 11.95 2.22 1.94
N ILE A 107 11.25 3.26 1.52
CA ILE A 107 11.72 4.22 0.53
C ILE A 107 11.30 5.61 0.98
N LYS A 108 12.27 6.40 1.44
CA LYS A 108 12.07 7.79 1.89
C LYS A 108 10.92 7.90 2.90
N ASN A 109 9.77 8.41 2.47
CA ASN A 109 8.63 8.69 3.33
C ASN A 109 7.62 7.54 3.41
N TYR A 110 7.81 6.44 2.66
CA TYR A 110 6.86 5.34 2.66
C TYR A 110 7.47 3.97 2.94
N SER A 111 6.63 3.08 3.45
CA SER A 111 6.97 1.70 3.81
C SER A 111 5.84 0.78 3.38
N ILE A 112 6.16 -0.36 2.77
CA ILE A 112 5.19 -1.35 2.30
C ILE A 112 5.55 -2.71 2.91
N LYS A 113 4.53 -3.43 3.37
CA LYS A 113 4.61 -4.85 3.72
C LYS A 113 3.50 -5.59 2.99
N THR A 114 3.85 -6.72 2.38
CA THR A 114 2.87 -7.65 1.84
C THR A 114 3.20 -9.06 2.30
N VAL A 115 2.20 -9.80 2.75
CA VAL A 115 2.32 -11.20 3.15
C VAL A 115 1.17 -11.98 2.53
N VAL A 116 1.50 -13.09 1.83
CA VAL A 116 0.54 -14.10 1.40
C VAL A 116 0.81 -15.37 2.18
N SER A 117 -0.14 -15.81 2.99
CA SER A 117 -0.02 -17.03 3.80
C SER A 117 -1.38 -17.48 4.30
N ASN A 118 -1.56 -18.78 4.53
CA ASN A 118 -2.80 -19.36 5.08
C ASN A 118 -4.09 -18.95 4.35
N GLY A 119 -4.02 -18.78 3.02
CA GLY A 119 -5.17 -18.32 2.24
C GLY A 119 -5.46 -16.83 2.34
N LEU A 120 -4.65 -16.06 3.08
CA LEU A 120 -4.80 -14.61 3.25
C LEU A 120 -3.83 -13.81 2.39
N TYR A 121 -4.29 -12.68 1.90
CA TYR A 121 -3.49 -11.55 1.44
C TYR A 121 -3.53 -10.46 2.50
N MET A 122 -2.37 -10.12 3.03
CA MET A 122 -2.17 -9.06 4.01
C MET A 122 -1.30 -7.99 3.37
N TYR A 123 -1.79 -6.76 3.34
CA TYR A 123 -1.09 -5.63 2.75
C TYR A 123 -1.16 -4.46 3.71
N GLU A 124 -0.04 -3.76 3.83
CA GLU A 124 0.01 -2.46 4.47
C GLU A 124 0.97 -1.54 3.73
N CYS A 125 0.56 -0.30 3.52
CA CYS A 125 1.42 0.76 3.01
C CYS A 125 1.22 2.02 3.84
N ARG A 126 2.32 2.48 4.45
CA ARG A 126 2.39 3.77 5.13
C ARG A 126 3.02 4.79 4.18
N VAL A 127 2.40 5.95 4.02
CA VAL A 127 2.98 7.11 3.33
C VAL A 127 2.84 8.32 4.27
N ASP A 128 3.96 8.89 4.71
CA ASP A 128 3.98 9.93 5.75
C ASP A 128 3.20 9.46 7.00
N ASP A 129 2.11 10.16 7.34
CA ASP A 129 1.18 9.94 8.44
C ASP A 129 -0.08 9.13 8.07
N THR A 130 -0.21 8.72 6.80
CA THR A 130 -1.33 7.90 6.32
C THR A 130 -0.99 6.42 6.21
N ILE A 131 -2.01 5.56 6.34
CA ILE A 131 -1.89 4.10 6.17
C ILE A 131 -3.04 3.56 5.33
N ILE A 132 -2.72 2.70 4.37
CA ILE A 132 -3.65 1.74 3.77
C ILE A 132 -3.38 0.36 4.36
N TYR A 133 -4.41 -0.28 4.90
CA TYR A 133 -4.35 -1.59 5.53
C TYR A 133 -5.40 -2.54 4.96
N VAL A 134 -4.99 -3.78 4.67
CA VAL A 134 -5.86 -4.84 4.16
C VAL A 134 -5.48 -6.18 4.76
N VAL A 135 -6.48 -6.92 5.23
CA VAL A 135 -6.40 -8.37 5.46
C VAL A 135 -7.63 -9.00 4.82
N SER A 136 -7.42 -9.86 3.83
CA SER A 136 -8.51 -10.52 3.12
C SER A 136 -8.10 -11.88 2.57
N ASP A 137 -9.06 -12.62 2.01
CA ASP A 137 -8.77 -13.85 1.27
C ASP A 137 -7.88 -13.54 0.06
N SER A 138 -6.84 -14.35 -0.13
CA SER A 138 -5.84 -14.17 -1.19
C SER A 138 -6.41 -14.36 -2.59
N ALA A 139 -7.61 -14.96 -2.73
CA ALA A 139 -8.35 -14.99 -3.99
C ALA A 139 -8.67 -13.57 -4.53
N TYR A 140 -8.78 -12.56 -3.65
CA TYR A 140 -9.07 -11.18 -4.05
C TYR A 140 -7.84 -10.30 -4.20
N LYS A 141 -6.63 -10.86 -4.04
CA LYS A 141 -5.35 -10.11 -4.12
C LYS A 141 -5.27 -9.21 -5.34
N GLY A 142 -5.62 -9.72 -6.52
CA GLY A 142 -5.53 -8.95 -7.77
C GLY A 142 -6.45 -7.72 -7.78
N GLU A 143 -7.72 -7.89 -7.39
CA GLU A 143 -8.68 -6.79 -7.28
C GLU A 143 -8.22 -5.74 -6.25
N ILE A 144 -7.63 -6.19 -5.14
CA ILE A 144 -7.09 -5.32 -4.09
C ILE A 144 -5.87 -4.53 -4.59
N GLU A 145 -4.93 -5.17 -5.29
CA GLU A 145 -3.74 -4.52 -5.82
C GLU A 145 -4.08 -3.46 -6.88
N GLU A 146 -5.11 -3.71 -7.70
CA GLU A 146 -5.59 -2.73 -8.69
C GLU A 146 -6.10 -1.45 -8.03
N ILE A 147 -6.98 -1.54 -7.03
CA ILE A 147 -7.52 -0.36 -6.36
C ILE A 147 -6.46 0.37 -5.51
N ILE A 148 -5.54 -0.35 -4.87
CA ILE A 148 -4.43 0.25 -4.12
C ILE A 148 -3.50 1.05 -5.04
N ALA A 149 -3.21 0.52 -6.23
CA ALA A 149 -2.41 1.23 -7.22
C ALA A 149 -3.09 2.52 -7.71
N GLU A 150 -4.42 2.51 -7.86
CA GLU A 150 -5.20 3.71 -8.21
C GLU A 150 -5.21 4.76 -7.09
N LEU A 151 -5.20 4.32 -5.82
CA LEU A 151 -5.01 5.18 -4.65
C LEU A 151 -3.57 5.74 -4.56
N GLY A 152 -2.62 5.20 -5.34
CA GLY A 152 -1.23 5.63 -5.36
C GLY A 152 -0.34 4.97 -4.30
N TYR A 153 -0.80 3.90 -3.64
CA TYR A 153 -0.12 3.20 -2.55
C TYR A 153 0.68 1.99 -3.03
#